data_AF-A0A9N9FBG9-F1
#
_entry.id   AF-A0A9N9FBG9-F1
#
_cell.length_a   1.000
_cell.length_b   1.000
_cell.length_c   1.000
_cell.angle_alpha   90.00
_cell.angle_beta   90.00
_cell.angle_gamma   90.00
#
_symmetry.space_group_name_H-M   'P 1'
#
loop_
_entity.id
_entity.type
_entity.pdbx_description
1 polymer ?
#
loop_
_entity_poly.entity_id
_entity_poly.type
_entity_poly.pdbx_seq_one_letter_code
_entity_poly.pdbx_strand_id
1 'polypeptide(L)'
;MNPEVFPIDLVAIDDPEIEQEVEEKVMQFVQMMESHGNQKGQIAVMFHEKRTKKAWFTKSEEEICWEQWALTIRTVMCRTEMDRIKMRKEMNKQLTSCLFSIIRFINEKKDHIPSITDSNRNPFPYQIVIATTYDSWGSMLKRIL
;
A
#
# COMPACT_ATOMS: atom_id res chain seq x y z
N MET A 1 -4.72 29.49 7.47
CA MET A 1 -4.96 28.03 7.53
C MET A 1 -3.59 27.40 7.68
N ASN A 2 -3.28 26.84 8.85
CA ASN A 2 -1.95 26.31 9.15
C ASN A 2 -1.84 24.89 8.58
N PRO A 3 -0.87 24.56 7.70
CA PRO A 3 -0.70 23.19 7.23
C PRO A 3 -0.46 22.29 8.44
N GLU A 4 -1.29 21.26 8.52
CA GLU A 4 -1.45 20.41 9.69
C GLU A 4 -0.18 19.62 9.98
N VAL A 5 0.46 19.89 11.10
CA VAL A 5 1.63 19.14 11.57
C VAL A 5 1.19 17.71 11.90
N PHE A 6 1.60 16.74 11.07
CA PHE A 6 1.55 15.34 11.46
C PHE A 6 2.49 15.12 12.65
N PRO A 7 2.14 14.25 13.61
CA PRO A 7 2.94 14.06 14.82
C PRO A 7 4.30 13.40 14.58
N ILE A 8 4.63 13.03 13.33
CA ILE A 8 5.85 12.31 12.95
C ILE A 8 6.37 12.86 11.64
N ASP A 9 7.67 13.10 11.57
CA ASP A 9 8.39 13.40 10.32
C ASP A 9 8.50 12.11 9.50
N LEU A 10 7.77 12.06 8.38
CA LEU A 10 7.83 10.95 7.44
C LEU A 10 8.96 11.19 6.44
N VAL A 11 9.76 10.16 6.21
CA VAL A 11 10.70 10.14 5.09
C VAL A 11 9.97 9.62 3.86
N ALA A 12 9.97 10.42 2.80
CA ALA A 12 9.44 10.03 1.49
C ALA A 12 10.61 9.81 0.52
N ILE A 13 10.37 9.01 -0.51
CA ILE A 13 11.29 8.88 -1.63
C ILE A 13 11.17 10.14 -2.48
N ASP A 14 12.29 10.79 -2.76
CA ASP A 14 12.37 11.93 -3.69
C ASP A 14 12.42 11.40 -5.13
N ASP A 15 11.28 10.94 -5.61
CA ASP A 15 11.07 10.44 -6.97
C ASP A 15 9.70 10.89 -7.48
N PRO A 16 9.65 11.82 -8.46
CA PRO A 16 8.41 12.43 -8.90
C PRO A 16 7.48 11.45 -9.62
N GLU A 17 8.03 10.39 -10.24
CA GLU A 17 7.21 9.37 -10.91
C GLU A 17 6.46 8.53 -9.86
N ILE A 18 7.13 8.18 -8.76
CA ILE A 18 6.52 7.46 -7.64
C ILE A 18 5.48 8.34 -6.95
N GLU A 19 5.79 9.61 -6.70
CA GLU A 19 4.85 10.56 -6.07
C GLU A 19 3.58 10.70 -6.91
N GLN A 20 3.72 10.86 -8.23
CA GLN A 20 2.59 10.93 -9.15
C GLN A 20 1.77 9.64 -9.13
N GLU A 21 2.39 8.46 -9.20
CA GLU A 21 1.67 7.18 -9.19
C GLU A 21 0.89 6.99 -7.88
N VAL A 22 1.51 7.32 -6.73
CA VAL A 22 0.87 7.25 -5.42
C VAL A 22 -0.34 8.18 -5.36
N GLU A 23 -0.19 9.43 -5.79
CA GLU A 23 -1.29 10.41 -5.79
C GLU A 23 -2.44 9.97 -6.69
N GLU A 24 -2.14 9.51 -7.92
CA GLU A 24 -3.14 8.99 -8.84
C GLU A 24 -3.94 7.83 -8.25
N LYS A 25 -3.27 6.89 -7.56
CA LYS A 25 -3.90 5.74 -6.92
C LYS A 25 -4.70 6.13 -5.68
N VAL A 26 -4.22 7.09 -4.89
CA VAL A 26 -4.97 7.64 -3.75
C VAL A 26 -6.23 8.34 -4.22
N MET A 27 -6.16 9.14 -5.28
CA MET A 27 -7.35 9.78 -5.88
C MET A 27 -8.36 8.74 -6.38
N GLN A 28 -7.91 7.70 -7.09
CA GLN A 28 -8.77 6.59 -7.53
C GLN A 28 -9.44 5.89 -6.33
N PHE A 29 -8.70 5.67 -5.25
CA PHE A 29 -9.22 5.07 -4.02
C PHE A 29 -10.30 5.93 -3.37
N VAL A 30 -10.08 7.25 -3.26
CA VAL A 30 -11.05 8.20 -2.70
C VAL A 30 -12.34 8.21 -3.53
N GLN A 31 -12.22 8.30 -4.87
CA GLN A 31 -13.38 8.26 -5.77
C GLN A 31 -14.18 6.96 -5.63
N MET A 32 -13.51 5.82 -5.48
CA MET A 32 -14.16 4.53 -5.23
C MET A 32 -14.93 4.53 -3.89
N MET A 33 -14.32 5.08 -2.83
CA MET A 33 -14.94 5.16 -1.50
C MET A 33 -16.20 6.04 -1.51
N GLU A 34 -16.17 7.17 -2.23
CA GLU A 34 -17.29 8.10 -2.35
C GLU A 34 -18.44 7.53 -3.19
N SER A 35 -18.14 6.92 -4.34
CA SER A 35 -19.14 6.43 -5.31
C SER A 35 -19.99 5.28 -4.79
N HIS A 36 -19.44 4.41 -3.94
CA HIS A 36 -20.13 3.21 -3.47
C HIS A 36 -20.80 3.41 -2.10
N GLY A 37 -20.71 4.61 -1.51
CA GLY A 37 -21.13 4.84 -0.12
C GLY A 37 -20.35 3.97 0.88
N ASN A 38 -19.18 3.46 0.47
CA ASN A 38 -18.41 2.49 1.22
C ASN A 38 -17.74 3.18 2.41
N GLN A 39 -18.08 2.74 3.62
CA GLN A 39 -17.41 3.21 4.84
C GLN A 39 -16.09 2.49 5.12
N LYS A 40 -15.73 1.51 4.28
CA LYS A 40 -14.51 0.71 4.41
C LYS A 40 -13.99 0.38 3.00
N GLY A 41 -12.71 0.64 2.77
CA GLY A 41 -11.98 0.24 1.57
C GLY A 41 -10.63 -0.33 1.92
N GLN A 42 -10.00 -0.99 0.95
CA GLN A 42 -8.64 -1.48 1.12
C GLN A 42 -7.78 -1.10 -0.09
N ILE A 43 -6.54 -0.70 0.21
CA ILE A 43 -5.50 -0.39 -0.75
C ILE A 43 -4.24 -1.15 -0.32
N ALA A 44 -3.46 -1.67 -1.26
CA ALA A 44 -2.19 -2.31 -0.95
C ALA A 44 -1.08 -1.92 -1.89
N VAL A 45 0.14 -2.07 -1.38
CA VAL A 45 1.37 -2.14 -2.17
C VAL A 45 1.81 -3.60 -2.22
N MET A 46 2.08 -4.09 -3.42
CA MET A 46 2.55 -5.46 -3.67
C MET A 46 3.92 -5.42 -4.33
N PHE A 47 4.91 -6.12 -3.79
CA PHE A 47 6.26 -6.24 -4.32
C PHE A 47 6.47 -7.58 -5.01
N HIS A 48 7.12 -7.55 -6.17
CA HIS A 48 7.29 -8.68 -7.06
C HIS A 48 8.77 -8.97 -7.34
N GLU A 49 9.05 -10.21 -7.73
CA GLU A 49 10.34 -10.67 -8.24
C GLU A 49 10.12 -11.18 -9.66
N LYS A 50 10.98 -10.75 -10.60
CA LYS A 50 11.02 -11.32 -11.95
C LYS A 50 11.81 -12.61 -11.93
N ARG A 51 11.14 -13.74 -12.16
CA ARG A 51 11.75 -15.07 -12.19
C ARG A 51 11.74 -15.62 -13.62
N THR A 52 12.92 -15.86 -14.17
CA THR A 52 13.04 -16.59 -15.44
C THR A 52 13.10 -18.09 -15.17
N LYS A 53 12.06 -18.83 -15.58
CA LYS A 53 12.12 -20.30 -15.60
C LYS A 53 12.76 -20.74 -16.92
N LYS A 54 13.85 -21.51 -16.83
CA LYS A 54 14.40 -22.24 -17.98
C LYS A 54 13.80 -23.65 -17.98
N ALA A 55 12.63 -23.80 -18.58
CA ALA A 55 12.15 -25.11 -19.01
C ALA A 55 12.70 -25.38 -20.42
N TRP A 56 13.08 -26.62 -20.71
CA TRP A 56 13.71 -27.01 -21.98
C TRP A 56 13.14 -26.26 -23.20
N PHE A 57 14.00 -25.52 -23.90
CA PHE A 57 13.71 -24.71 -25.11
C PHE A 57 12.72 -23.54 -25.00
N THR A 58 12.16 -23.21 -23.84
CA THR A 58 11.30 -22.03 -23.69
C THR A 58 11.74 -21.16 -22.51
N LYS A 59 12.02 -19.88 -22.78
CA LYS A 59 12.19 -18.88 -21.72
C LYS A 59 10.81 -18.29 -21.43
N SER A 60 10.29 -18.51 -20.23
CA SER A 60 9.12 -17.79 -19.71
C SER A 60 9.57 -16.92 -18.54
N GLU A 61 9.20 -15.65 -18.58
CA GLU A 61 9.34 -14.73 -17.45
C GLU A 61 8.04 -14.75 -16.65
N GLU A 62 8.16 -14.89 -15.33
CA GLU A 62 7.05 -14.88 -14.38
C GLU A 62 7.31 -13.76 -13.36
N GLU A 63 6.27 -13.01 -12.99
CA GLU A 63 6.32 -12.05 -11.90
C GLU A 63 5.65 -12.66 -10.67
N ILE A 64 6.42 -12.83 -9.59
CA ILE A 64 5.94 -13.49 -8.37
C ILE A 64 5.84 -12.44 -7.27
N CYS A 65 4.63 -12.22 -6.74
CA CYS A 65 4.43 -11.39 -5.55
C CYS A 65 5.07 -12.07 -4.33
N TRP A 66 6.09 -11.46 -3.75
CA TRP A 66 6.79 -11.99 -2.58
C TRP A 66 6.45 -11.22 -1.29
N GLU A 67 5.89 -10.02 -1.40
CA GLU A 67 5.45 -9.23 -0.24
C GLU A 67 4.24 -8.35 -0.56
N GLN A 68 3.32 -8.21 0.41
CA GLN A 68 2.13 -7.39 0.27
C GLN A 68 1.83 -6.62 1.56
N TRP A 69 1.60 -5.33 1.43
CA TRP A 69 1.19 -4.43 2.51
C TRP A 69 -0.22 -3.91 2.27
N ALA A 70 -1.21 -4.55 2.90
CA ALA A 70 -2.61 -4.15 2.78
C ALA A 70 -3.03 -3.21 3.92
N LEU A 71 -3.53 -2.03 3.53
CA LEU A 71 -4.11 -1.04 4.42
C LEU A 71 -5.64 -1.07 4.29
N THR A 72 -6.31 -1.12 5.44
CA THR A 72 -7.77 -0.99 5.51
C THR A 72 -8.12 0.38 6.02
N ILE A 73 -8.82 1.17 5.21
CA ILE A 73 -9.19 2.54 5.52
C ILE A 73 -10.70 2.58 5.77
N ARG A 74 -11.11 3.30 6.82
CA ARG A 74 -12.52 3.52 7.15
C ARG A 74 -12.83 5.01 7.17
N THR A 75 -13.92 5.39 6.52
CA THR A 75 -14.41 6.77 6.58
C THR A 75 -15.33 6.92 7.79
N VAL A 76 -15.21 8.05 8.48
CA VAL A 76 -16.00 8.36 9.68
C VAL A 76 -16.67 9.71 9.48
N MET A 77 -17.99 9.76 9.68
CA MET A 77 -18.74 11.01 9.64
C MET A 77 -18.68 11.71 11.00
N CYS A 78 -18.08 12.90 11.05
CA CYS A 78 -18.01 13.73 12.26
C CYS A 78 -19.09 14.81 12.20
N ARG A 79 -20.06 14.78 13.14
CA ARG A 79 -21.22 15.68 13.13
C ARG A 79 -21.00 16.96 13.93
N THR A 80 -20.12 16.92 14.93
CA THR A 80 -19.79 18.07 15.78
C THR A 80 -18.30 18.39 15.74
N GLU A 81 -17.94 19.60 16.19
CA GLU A 81 -16.54 19.99 16.33
C GLU A 81 -15.79 19.11 17.35
N MET A 82 -16.47 18.72 18.43
CA MET A 82 -15.89 17.79 19.41
C MET A 82 -15.58 16.41 18.79
N ASP A 83 -16.45 15.91 17.90
CA ASP A 83 -16.19 14.65 17.18
C ASP A 83 -14.95 14.78 16.29
N ARG A 84 -14.82 15.91 15.57
CA ARG A 84 -13.67 16.16 14.69
C ARG A 84 -12.36 16.16 15.47
N ILE A 85 -12.31 16.88 16.60
CA ILE A 85 -11.13 16.94 17.47
C ILE A 85 -10.78 15.54 18.01
N LYS A 86 -11.78 14.80 18.51
CA LYS A 86 -11.59 13.45 19.06
C LYS A 86 -11.09 12.47 17.98
N MET A 87 -11.74 12.44 16.82
CA MET A 87 -11.38 11.54 15.72
C MET A 87 -10.00 11.88 15.17
N ARG A 88 -9.65 13.16 15.08
CA ARG A 88 -8.30 13.58 14.65
C ARG A 88 -7.20 13.09 15.59
N LYS A 89 -7.41 13.20 16.90
CA LYS A 89 -6.46 12.67 17.90
C LYS A 89 -6.28 11.17 17.78
N GLU A 90 -7.38 10.44 17.59
CA GLU A 90 -7.36 8.98 17.44
C GLU A 90 -6.71 8.55 16.12
N MET A 91 -7.02 9.23 15.02
CA MET A 91 -6.40 9.01 13.70
C MET A 91 -4.89 9.18 13.77
N ASN A 92 -4.40 10.25 14.41
CA ASN A 92 -2.97 10.48 14.61
C ASN A 92 -2.31 9.32 15.39
N LYS A 93 -2.96 8.84 16.45
CA LYS A 93 -2.47 7.69 17.22
C LYS A 93 -2.42 6.41 16.39
N GLN A 94 -3.46 6.15 15.58
CA GLN A 94 -3.51 4.97 14.70
C GLN A 94 -2.44 5.01 13.62
N LEU A 95 -2.23 6.18 13.00
CA LEU A 95 -1.18 6.37 12.00
C LEU A 95 0.21 6.12 12.60
N THR A 96 0.50 6.74 13.75
CA THR A 96 1.75 6.50 14.50
C THR A 96 1.95 5.00 14.79
N SER A 97 0.92 4.32 15.30
CA SER A 97 1.00 2.89 15.60
C SER A 97 1.21 2.03 14.35
N CYS A 98 0.59 2.41 13.22
CA CYS A 98 0.75 1.73 11.95
C CYS A 98 2.20 1.84 11.44
N LEU A 99 2.78 3.03 11.48
CA LEU A 99 4.17 3.28 11.07
C LEU A 99 5.16 2.47 11.91
N PHE A 100 5.01 2.46 13.23
CA PHE A 100 5.85 1.62 14.09
C PHE A 100 5.66 0.13 13.82
N SER A 101 4.44 -0.30 13.46
CA SER A 101 4.20 -1.68 13.06
C SER A 101 4.94 -2.03 11.78
N ILE A 102 4.94 -1.14 10.77
CA ILE A 102 5.72 -1.31 9.54
C ILE A 102 7.21 -1.48 9.86
N ILE A 103 7.80 -0.57 10.64
CA ILE A 103 9.21 -0.63 11.04
C ILE A 103 9.51 -1.94 11.77
N ARG A 104 8.64 -2.36 12.69
CA ARG A 104 8.80 -3.61 13.43
C ARG A 104 8.75 -4.82 12.50
N PHE A 105 7.76 -4.88 11.60
CA PHE A 105 7.61 -5.99 10.66
C PHE A 105 8.79 -6.11 9.70
N ILE A 106 9.23 -5.00 9.11
CA ILE A 106 10.43 -4.97 8.26
C ILE A 106 11.66 -5.45 9.04
N ASN A 107 11.74 -5.16 10.33
CA ASN A 107 12.86 -5.61 11.16
C ASN A 107 12.82 -7.10 11.51
N GLU A 108 11.63 -7.64 11.76
CA GLU A 108 11.43 -9.05 12.15
C GLU A 108 11.41 -10.01 10.96
N LYS A 109 11.06 -9.54 9.76
CA LYS A 109 10.85 -10.36 8.57
C LYS A 109 11.79 -9.90 7.46
N LYS A 110 13.08 -10.25 7.59
CA LYS A 110 14.08 -9.93 6.55
C LYS A 110 14.47 -11.13 5.69
N ASP A 111 14.26 -12.33 6.22
CA ASP A 111 14.77 -13.57 5.62
C ASP A 111 14.08 -13.93 4.28
N HIS A 112 12.94 -13.33 4.00
CA HIS A 112 12.16 -13.60 2.78
C HIS A 112 12.42 -12.60 1.64
N ILE A 113 13.27 -11.59 1.85
CA ILE A 113 13.61 -10.59 0.83
C ILE A 113 14.42 -11.26 -0.29
N PRO A 114 13.99 -11.20 -1.56
CA PRO A 114 14.72 -11.82 -2.67
C PRO A 114 16.10 -11.20 -2.88
N SER A 115 16.99 -11.95 -3.52
CA SER A 115 18.32 -11.44 -3.88
C SER A 115 18.20 -10.36 -4.96
N ILE A 116 18.95 -9.27 -4.81
CA ILE A 116 19.03 -8.23 -5.85
C ILE A 116 19.84 -8.79 -7.01
N THR A 117 19.16 -9.04 -8.14
CA THR A 117 19.75 -9.65 -9.35
C THR A 117 20.05 -8.63 -10.46
N ASP A 118 19.63 -7.38 -10.28
CA ASP A 118 19.74 -6.28 -11.24
C ASP A 118 20.34 -5.03 -10.59
N SER A 119 21.06 -4.22 -11.37
CA SER A 119 21.60 -2.92 -11.00
C SER A 119 20.58 -1.76 -11.09
N ASN A 120 19.32 -2.06 -11.42
CA ASN A 120 18.25 -1.08 -11.48
C ASN A 120 18.04 -0.33 -10.15
N ARG A 121 17.71 0.96 -10.23
CA ARG A 121 17.48 1.84 -9.06
C ARG A 121 16.37 1.31 -8.15
N ASN A 122 15.37 0.64 -8.74
CA ASN A 122 14.30 -0.06 -8.02
C ASN A 122 14.43 -1.58 -8.26
N PRO A 123 15.03 -2.33 -7.33
CA PRO A 123 15.33 -3.75 -7.54
C PRO A 123 14.10 -4.66 -7.46
N PHE A 124 12.98 -4.15 -6.91
CA PHE A 124 11.75 -4.93 -6.72
C PHE A 124 10.57 -4.18 -7.34
N PRO A 125 10.08 -4.62 -8.52
CA PRO A 125 8.86 -4.06 -9.11
C PRO A 125 7.71 -4.08 -8.09
N TYR A 126 6.89 -3.02 -8.08
CA TYR A 126 5.73 -2.94 -7.21
C TYR A 126 4.46 -2.61 -7.99
N GLN A 127 3.31 -2.85 -7.37
CA GLN A 127 2.00 -2.44 -7.85
C GLN A 127 1.16 -1.90 -6.70
N ILE A 128 0.43 -0.81 -6.94
CA ILE A 128 -0.58 -0.29 -6.01
C ILE A 128 -1.96 -0.75 -6.46
N VAL A 129 -2.64 -1.52 -5.60
CA VAL A 129 -3.90 -2.18 -5.92
C VAL A 129 -5.01 -1.77 -4.95
N ILE A 130 -6.20 -1.51 -5.50
CA ILE A 130 -7.39 -1.15 -4.74
C ILE A 130 -8.38 -2.32 -4.80
N ALA A 131 -8.83 -2.79 -3.63
CA ALA A 131 -9.80 -3.88 -3.55
C ALA A 131 -11.23 -3.36 -3.76
N THR A 132 -11.88 -3.83 -4.83
CA THR A 132 -13.32 -3.60 -5.05
C THR A 132 -14.14 -4.60 -4.24
N THR A 133 -15.34 -4.22 -3.81
CA THR A 133 -16.23 -4.94 -2.87
C THR A 133 -16.59 -6.39 -3.23
N TYR A 134 -16.32 -6.84 -4.45
CA TYR A 134 -16.55 -8.22 -4.91
C TYR A 134 -15.32 -9.13 -4.81
N ASP A 135 -14.14 -8.58 -4.54
CA ASP A 135 -12.89 -9.33 -4.48
C ASP A 135 -12.28 -9.30 -3.08
N SER A 136 -12.40 -10.42 -2.36
CA SER A 136 -11.57 -10.70 -1.20
C SER A 136 -10.11 -10.79 -1.66
N TRP A 137 -9.14 -10.46 -0.79
CA TRP A 137 -7.71 -10.67 -1.08
C TRP A 137 -7.43 -12.07 -1.66
N GLY A 138 -8.18 -13.09 -1.21
CA GLY A 138 -8.07 -14.44 -1.74
C GLY A 138 -8.52 -14.63 -3.20
N SER A 139 -9.44 -13.83 -3.74
CA SER A 139 -9.84 -13.89 -5.15
C SER A 139 -8.94 -13.01 -6.03
N MET A 140 -8.40 -11.92 -5.49
CA MET A 140 -7.39 -11.10 -6.17
C MET A 140 -6.08 -11.88 -6.40
N LEU A 141 -5.63 -12.64 -5.38
CA LEU A 141 -4.46 -13.53 -5.47
C LEU A 141 -4.61 -14.63 -6.54
N LYS A 142 -5.83 -15.06 -6.86
CA LYS A 142 -6.09 -16.06 -7.91
C LYS A 142 -6.01 -15.51 -9.33
N ARG A 143 -6.07 -14.19 -9.51
CA ARG A 143 -6.07 -13.55 -10.83
C ARG A 143 -4.68 -13.09 -11.28
N ILE A 144 -3.72 -13.07 -10.36
CA ILE A 144 -2.33 -12.61 -10.57
C ILE A 144 -1.35 -13.80 -10.70
N LEU A 145 -1.81 -15.04 -10.47
CA LEU A 145 -1.07 -16.30 -10.69
C LEU A 145 -1.47 -16.99 -12.01
#